data_AF-M7TS03-F1
#
_entry.id   AF-M7TS03-F1
#
_cell.length_a   1.000
_cell.length_b   1.000
_cell.length_c   1.000
_cell.angle_alpha   90.00
_cell.angle_beta   90.00
_cell.angle_gamma   90.00
#
_symmetry.space_group_name_H-M   'P 1'
#
loop_
_entity.id
_entity.type
_entity.pdbx_description
1 polymer ?
#
loop_
_entity_poly.entity_id
_entity_poly.type
_entity_poly.pdbx_seq_one_letter_code
_entity_poly.pdbx_strand_id
1 'polypeptide(L)'
;MVSVTMASIPFAVSILLAFFQSASSFDIEGPWDINTPVHETLTLSSLMHSTFGVDSSYTVDGAPLDIKEFFRGDMWNDDPECQMFDEKDDDNWNFSSGTVWLSKFLAGQLGDYDEGNLIGRSHFWDLQFFHSMGAALGEQPDDTRAKIMLWLEVAYKISIEEGINGTDAIGSVPVTSVVNETTSYRLADFFTATSTPRSTDSLDTLFTCSTQYQGVDIRRRAIGSCLHIVQDSFAKGHTRRELLNPEDLVAGSNRTEFVAGKYAELGAVENFHSYVDQGSAHADADHWDAGWPAMDPAEPTSFDRLWGARMAQEKGVQLLDFWQAGTAWGGGVEDWLLDEVFSLSPDATPSDNTV
;
A
#
# COMPACT_ATOMS: atom_id res chain seq x y z
N MET A 1 -36.47 14.72 -6.57
CA MET A 1 -36.02 14.78 -7.97
C MET A 1 -35.54 16.19 -8.26
N VAL A 2 -34.26 16.44 -7.99
CA VAL A 2 -33.54 17.61 -8.49
C VAL A 2 -32.42 17.03 -9.34
N SER A 3 -32.52 17.27 -10.64
CA SER A 3 -31.54 16.90 -11.65
C SER A 3 -30.34 17.84 -11.51
N VAL A 4 -29.16 17.30 -11.23
CA VAL A 4 -27.89 18.04 -11.34
C VAL A 4 -27.38 17.80 -12.75
N THR A 5 -27.44 18.85 -13.57
CA THR A 5 -26.85 18.89 -14.90
C THR A 5 -25.34 19.00 -14.80
N MET A 6 -24.60 18.09 -15.46
CA MET A 6 -23.16 18.20 -15.73
C MET A 6 -22.86 19.53 -16.42
N ALA A 7 -22.32 20.50 -15.69
CA ALA A 7 -21.81 21.74 -16.23
C ALA A 7 -20.41 22.00 -15.67
N SER A 8 -19.44 21.97 -16.59
CA SER A 8 -18.04 22.42 -16.44
C SER A 8 -17.27 21.87 -15.24
N ILE A 9 -16.75 20.65 -15.40
CA ILE A 9 -15.58 20.19 -14.65
C ILE A 9 -14.36 20.99 -15.16
N PRO A 10 -13.59 21.68 -14.31
CA PRO A 10 -12.37 22.38 -14.72
C PRO A 10 -11.39 21.42 -15.40
N PHE A 11 -10.67 21.86 -16.43
CA PHE A 11 -9.70 21.03 -17.17
C PHE A 11 -8.67 20.32 -16.26
N ALA A 12 -8.28 20.94 -15.13
CA ALA A 12 -7.42 20.34 -14.12
C ALA A 12 -8.08 19.16 -13.37
N VAL A 13 -9.40 19.21 -13.13
CA VAL A 13 -10.17 18.15 -12.49
C VAL A 13 -10.40 17.00 -13.47
N SER A 14 -10.58 17.27 -14.77
CA SER A 14 -10.64 16.22 -15.81
C SER A 14 -9.31 15.50 -16.02
N ILE A 15 -8.18 16.17 -15.77
CA ILE A 15 -6.86 15.53 -15.70
C ILE A 15 -6.79 14.69 -14.42
N LEU A 16 -7.06 15.26 -13.23
CA LEU A 16 -7.10 14.47 -11.97
C LEU A 16 -7.94 13.18 -12.07
N LEU A 17 -9.17 13.27 -12.60
CA LEU A 17 -10.12 12.15 -12.77
C LEU A 17 -9.61 11.03 -13.69
N ALA A 18 -8.85 11.36 -14.73
CA ALA A 18 -8.28 10.36 -15.65
C ALA A 18 -6.99 9.73 -15.11
N PHE A 19 -6.35 10.35 -14.12
CA PHE A 19 -5.04 9.93 -13.58
C PHE A 19 -5.16 9.10 -12.30
N PHE A 20 -6.13 9.39 -11.42
CA PHE A 20 -6.46 8.51 -10.29
C PHE A 20 -7.01 7.15 -10.74
N GLN A 21 -7.51 7.06 -11.98
CA GLN A 21 -7.81 5.81 -12.68
C GLN A 21 -6.58 5.05 -13.18
N SER A 22 -5.34 5.50 -12.94
CA SER A 22 -4.16 4.96 -13.65
C SER A 22 -2.97 4.57 -12.78
N ALA A 23 -3.04 4.76 -11.47
CA ALA A 23 -1.84 4.82 -10.64
C ALA A 23 -1.71 3.76 -9.55
N SER A 24 -2.76 2.99 -9.23
CA SER A 24 -2.70 2.02 -8.14
C SER A 24 -3.53 0.78 -8.47
N SER A 25 -3.05 -0.35 -7.98
CA SER A 25 -3.70 -1.63 -8.05
C SER A 25 -4.26 -1.89 -6.64
N PHE A 26 -5.60 -1.96 -6.53
CA PHE A 26 -6.40 -1.48 -5.39
C PHE A 26 -6.33 0.06 -5.26
N ASP A 27 -7.47 0.72 -5.42
CA ASP A 27 -7.50 2.18 -5.34
C ASP A 27 -7.59 2.66 -3.89
N ILE A 28 -6.93 3.78 -3.59
CA ILE A 28 -7.29 4.67 -2.48
C ILE A 28 -8.36 5.66 -2.96
N GLU A 29 -9.28 6.08 -2.09
CA GLU A 29 -10.41 6.97 -2.46
C GLU A 29 -9.94 8.29 -3.09
N GLY A 30 -8.85 8.82 -2.54
CA GLY A 30 -8.27 10.09 -2.95
C GLY A 30 -9.23 11.28 -2.75
N PRO A 31 -8.80 12.50 -3.10
CA PRO A 31 -9.65 13.67 -3.02
C PRO A 31 -10.89 13.57 -3.91
N TRP A 32 -12.03 14.07 -3.41
CA TRP A 32 -13.31 14.20 -4.14
C TRP A 32 -14.05 12.87 -4.45
N ASP A 33 -13.79 11.82 -3.69
CA ASP A 33 -14.42 10.50 -3.84
C ASP A 33 -14.22 9.95 -5.26
N ILE A 34 -13.06 10.22 -5.86
CA ILE A 34 -12.78 9.92 -7.28
C ILE A 34 -12.64 8.42 -7.50
N ASN A 35 -12.10 7.72 -6.51
CA ASN A 35 -11.80 6.30 -6.56
C ASN A 35 -12.59 5.53 -5.51
N THR A 36 -12.66 4.20 -5.68
CA THR A 36 -13.25 3.34 -4.65
C THR A 36 -12.20 3.12 -3.55
N PRO A 37 -12.51 3.30 -2.24
CA PRO A 37 -11.56 3.08 -1.15
C PRO A 37 -11.25 1.59 -0.94
N VAL A 38 -10.55 0.93 -1.87
CA VAL A 38 -10.25 -0.51 -1.76
C VAL A 38 -9.33 -0.77 -0.57
N HIS A 39 -8.21 -0.03 -0.50
CA HIS A 39 -7.24 -0.15 0.58
C HIS A 39 -7.87 0.13 1.95
N GLU A 40 -8.56 1.27 2.08
CA GLU A 40 -9.16 1.70 3.33
C GLU A 40 -10.27 0.73 3.78
N THR A 41 -11.04 0.18 2.83
CA THR A 41 -12.09 -0.81 3.12
C THR A 41 -11.49 -2.17 3.50
N LEU A 42 -10.40 -2.61 2.85
CA LEU A 42 -9.66 -3.81 3.25
C LEU A 42 -9.07 -3.64 4.64
N THR A 43 -8.44 -2.51 4.93
CA THR A 43 -7.90 -2.17 6.25
C THR A 43 -8.99 -2.16 7.32
N LEU A 44 -10.14 -1.54 7.06
CA LEU A 44 -11.27 -1.55 8.00
C LEU A 44 -11.81 -2.98 8.22
N SER A 45 -11.92 -3.78 7.16
CA SER A 45 -12.30 -5.19 7.26
C SER A 45 -11.30 -5.97 8.12
N SER A 46 -10.01 -5.83 7.88
CA SER A 46 -8.98 -6.51 8.68
C SER A 46 -9.02 -6.08 10.16
N LEU A 47 -9.30 -4.81 10.46
CA LEU A 47 -9.51 -4.33 11.82
C LEU A 47 -10.76 -4.91 12.49
N MET A 48 -11.86 -5.10 11.74
CA MET A 48 -13.09 -5.70 12.25
C MET A 48 -12.92 -7.19 12.59
N HIS A 49 -12.19 -7.92 11.73
CA HIS A 49 -12.08 -9.38 11.80
C HIS A 49 -10.83 -9.89 12.53
N SER A 50 -9.89 -9.01 12.89
CA SER A 50 -8.77 -9.32 13.78
C SER A 50 -9.17 -9.28 15.25
N THR A 51 -8.25 -9.73 16.10
CA THR A 51 -8.33 -9.66 17.56
C THR A 51 -8.32 -8.23 18.11
N PHE A 52 -7.97 -7.22 17.31
CA PHE A 52 -8.15 -5.81 17.68
C PHE A 52 -9.64 -5.46 17.76
N GLY A 53 -10.42 -5.89 16.76
CA GLY A 53 -11.89 -5.88 16.76
C GLY A 53 -12.51 -4.49 16.88
N VAL A 54 -12.70 -3.80 15.74
CA VAL A 54 -13.49 -2.55 15.69
C VAL A 54 -14.98 -2.81 15.46
N ASP A 55 -15.83 -1.81 15.72
CA ASP A 55 -17.28 -1.91 15.55
C ASP A 55 -17.63 -2.18 14.07
N SER A 56 -18.40 -3.24 13.81
CA SER A 56 -18.81 -3.65 12.47
C SER A 56 -19.75 -2.66 11.78
N SER A 57 -20.24 -1.64 12.49
CA SER A 57 -21.05 -0.56 11.92
C SER A 57 -20.22 0.62 11.39
N TYR A 58 -18.90 0.63 11.63
CA TYR A 58 -18.03 1.68 11.10
C TYR A 58 -17.94 1.59 9.58
N THR A 59 -17.91 2.76 8.94
CA THR A 59 -17.49 2.94 7.56
C THR A 59 -16.15 3.68 7.55
N VAL A 60 -15.43 3.70 6.42
CA VAL A 60 -14.16 4.45 6.29
C VAL A 60 -14.33 5.90 6.76
N ASP A 61 -15.34 6.61 6.23
CA ASP A 61 -15.64 7.99 6.63
C ASP A 61 -16.15 8.14 8.07
N GLY A 62 -16.96 7.19 8.52
CA GLY A 62 -17.65 7.21 9.80
C GLY A 62 -16.80 6.72 10.98
N ALA A 63 -15.61 6.19 10.70
CA ALA A 63 -14.71 5.68 11.73
C ALA A 63 -14.25 6.80 12.69
N PRO A 64 -14.03 6.49 13.98
CA PRO A 64 -13.41 7.43 14.91
C PRO A 64 -12.00 7.86 14.45
N LEU A 65 -11.59 9.08 14.81
CA LEU A 65 -10.30 9.65 14.37
C LEU A 65 -9.08 8.80 14.74
N ASP A 66 -9.12 8.06 15.85
CA ASP A 66 -8.02 7.18 16.22
C ASP A 66 -7.95 5.94 15.31
N ILE A 67 -9.09 5.42 14.83
CA ILE A 67 -9.13 4.37 13.80
C ILE A 67 -8.60 4.92 12.47
N LYS A 68 -8.87 6.19 12.17
CA LYS A 68 -8.37 6.83 10.96
C LYS A 68 -6.84 6.94 10.90
N GLU A 69 -6.12 6.82 12.02
CA GLU A 69 -4.65 6.72 12.00
C GLU A 69 -4.14 5.44 11.32
N PHE A 70 -4.93 4.34 11.31
CA PHE A 70 -4.59 3.16 10.53
C PHE A 70 -4.69 3.47 9.04
N PHE A 71 -5.79 4.11 8.61
CA PHE A 71 -5.98 4.50 7.21
C PHE A 71 -4.95 5.54 6.76
N ARG A 72 -4.57 6.47 7.63
CA ARG A 72 -3.46 7.40 7.36
C ARG A 72 -2.13 6.70 7.16
N GLY A 73 -1.92 5.57 7.82
CA GLY A 73 -0.77 4.71 7.61
C GLY A 73 -0.84 3.92 6.31
N ASP A 74 -2.00 3.35 6.03
CA ASP A 74 -2.30 2.61 4.81
C ASP A 74 -2.00 3.49 3.58
N MET A 75 -2.61 4.67 3.53
CA MET A 75 -2.40 5.65 2.46
C MET A 75 -1.01 6.30 2.45
N TRP A 76 -0.17 6.09 3.47
CA TRP A 76 1.13 6.76 3.56
C TRP A 76 2.06 6.33 2.43
N ASN A 77 1.95 5.08 1.95
CA ASN A 77 2.83 4.59 0.88
C ASN A 77 2.56 5.33 -0.44
N ASP A 78 1.29 5.63 -0.72
CA ASP A 78 0.84 6.43 -1.87
C ASP A 78 1.04 7.95 -1.64
N ASP A 79 1.00 8.42 -0.40
CA ASP A 79 1.18 9.82 -0.03
C ASP A 79 2.23 10.02 1.09
N PRO A 80 3.50 9.67 0.83
CA PRO A 80 4.53 9.70 1.88
C PRO A 80 4.95 11.13 2.24
N GLU A 81 4.46 12.13 1.51
CA GLU A 81 4.62 13.56 1.82
C GLU A 81 3.35 14.21 2.41
N CYS A 82 2.32 13.43 2.72
CA CYS A 82 1.07 13.88 3.34
C CYS A 82 0.36 15.02 2.57
N GLN A 83 0.44 15.04 1.25
CA GLN A 83 -0.11 16.08 0.37
C GLN A 83 -1.59 15.87 0.00
N MET A 84 -2.17 14.70 0.25
CA MET A 84 -3.59 14.41 0.00
C MET A 84 -4.53 14.95 1.06
N PHE A 85 -4.00 15.46 2.17
CA PHE A 85 -4.81 15.92 3.30
C PHE A 85 -4.46 17.36 3.69
N ASP A 86 -5.47 18.12 4.07
CA ASP A 86 -5.27 19.45 4.62
C ASP A 86 -4.81 19.37 6.07
N GLU A 87 -3.85 20.21 6.43
CA GLU A 87 -3.30 20.31 7.77
C GLU A 87 -4.31 20.96 8.74
N LYS A 88 -4.80 20.21 9.72
CA LYS A 88 -5.68 20.69 10.81
C LYS A 88 -5.27 20.06 12.15
N ASP A 89 -5.49 20.78 13.25
CA ASP A 89 -5.07 20.32 14.58
C ASP A 89 -6.04 19.34 15.23
N ASP A 90 -7.33 19.39 14.85
CA ASP A 90 -8.41 18.59 15.41
C ASP A 90 -9.02 17.57 14.44
N ASP A 91 -8.54 17.51 13.20
CA ASP A 91 -9.06 16.65 12.13
C ASP A 91 -7.93 16.14 11.24
N ASN A 92 -7.80 14.82 11.13
CA ASN A 92 -6.78 14.17 10.30
C ASN A 92 -7.37 13.43 9.09
N TRP A 93 -8.65 13.69 8.78
CA TRP A 93 -9.37 13.04 7.68
C TRP A 93 -10.12 14.06 6.83
N ASN A 94 -9.41 15.12 6.47
CA ASN A 94 -9.90 16.15 5.58
C ASN A 94 -9.02 16.19 4.33
N PHE A 95 -9.52 15.65 3.23
CA PHE A 95 -8.80 15.65 1.96
C PHE A 95 -8.51 17.07 1.47
N SER A 96 -7.30 17.26 0.94
CA SER A 96 -6.88 18.47 0.25
C SER A 96 -7.42 18.48 -1.19
N SER A 97 -7.01 19.46 -2.00
CA SER A 97 -7.29 19.42 -3.44
C SER A 97 -6.55 18.31 -4.19
N GLY A 98 -5.51 17.71 -3.60
CA GLY A 98 -4.61 16.74 -4.25
C GLY A 98 -3.67 17.34 -5.31
N THR A 99 -3.71 18.65 -5.56
CA THR A 99 -2.98 19.25 -6.69
C THR A 99 -1.47 19.24 -6.52
N VAL A 100 -0.97 19.35 -5.27
CA VAL A 100 0.47 19.28 -4.99
C VAL A 100 0.95 17.84 -5.15
N TRP A 101 0.19 16.88 -4.62
CA TRP A 101 0.44 15.45 -4.80
C TRP A 101 0.55 15.11 -6.29
N LEU A 102 -0.46 15.48 -7.09
CA LEU A 102 -0.47 15.20 -8.53
C LEU A 102 0.73 15.84 -9.25
N SER A 103 1.10 17.07 -8.88
CA SER A 103 2.26 17.72 -9.48
C SER A 103 3.56 16.97 -9.20
N LYS A 104 3.73 16.42 -7.99
CA LYS A 104 4.91 15.63 -7.60
C LYS A 104 4.91 14.25 -8.22
N PHE A 105 3.76 13.59 -8.26
CA PHE A 105 3.56 12.32 -8.95
C PHE A 105 3.92 12.43 -10.45
N LEU A 106 3.38 13.42 -11.16
CA LEU A 106 3.69 13.65 -12.58
C LEU A 106 5.15 14.03 -12.81
N ALA A 107 5.77 14.77 -11.89
CA ALA A 107 7.20 15.03 -11.93
C ALA A 107 8.02 13.75 -11.77
N GLY A 108 7.54 12.78 -10.98
CA GLY A 108 8.10 11.44 -10.89
C GLY A 108 7.97 10.65 -12.19
N GLN A 109 6.75 10.61 -12.73
CA GLN A 109 6.44 9.83 -13.93
C GLN A 109 7.18 10.31 -15.19
N LEU A 110 7.31 11.63 -15.36
CA LEU A 110 7.79 12.25 -16.60
C LEU A 110 9.20 12.83 -16.48
N GLY A 111 9.73 12.90 -15.26
CA GLY A 111 10.99 13.58 -14.95
C GLY A 111 12.18 12.63 -14.76
N ASP A 112 13.32 13.25 -14.49
CA ASP A 112 14.51 12.54 -14.01
C ASP A 112 14.38 12.26 -12.52
N TYR A 113 15.11 11.25 -12.04
CA TYR A 113 15.21 10.90 -10.63
C TYR A 113 15.51 12.12 -9.75
N ASP A 114 14.67 12.35 -8.74
CA ASP A 114 14.79 13.44 -7.76
C ASP A 114 14.70 12.89 -6.33
N GLU A 115 15.82 12.94 -5.59
CA GLU A 115 15.88 12.52 -4.19
C GLU A 115 14.96 13.34 -3.26
N GLY A 116 14.51 14.53 -3.70
CA GLY A 116 13.60 15.42 -2.98
C GLY A 116 12.11 15.20 -3.28
N ASN A 117 11.77 14.27 -4.18
CA ASN A 117 10.40 13.96 -4.54
C ASN A 117 10.01 12.56 -4.04
N LEU A 118 9.59 12.46 -2.78
CA LEU A 118 9.33 11.17 -2.13
C LEU A 118 8.13 10.45 -2.75
N ILE A 119 7.10 11.19 -3.17
CA ILE A 119 5.97 10.65 -3.96
C ILE A 119 6.49 10.03 -5.27
N GLY A 120 7.31 10.76 -6.03
CA GLY A 120 7.90 10.22 -7.27
C GLY A 120 8.76 8.98 -7.02
N ARG A 121 9.51 8.96 -5.91
CA ARG A 121 10.36 7.83 -5.54
C ARG A 121 9.59 6.57 -5.16
N SER A 122 8.50 6.70 -4.41
CA SER A 122 7.67 5.55 -4.04
C SER A 122 6.96 4.95 -5.25
N HIS A 123 6.54 5.75 -6.23
CA HIS A 123 5.78 5.22 -7.36
C HIS A 123 6.64 4.82 -8.56
N PHE A 124 7.77 5.49 -8.81
CA PHE A 124 8.49 5.34 -10.08
C PHE A 124 9.97 4.98 -9.96
N TRP A 125 10.56 5.10 -8.77
CA TRP A 125 11.99 4.93 -8.60
C TRP A 125 12.35 3.98 -7.46
N ASP A 126 13.35 4.36 -6.67
CA ASP A 126 14.09 3.48 -5.77
C ASP A 126 13.31 3.05 -4.52
N LEU A 127 12.10 3.58 -4.30
CA LEU A 127 11.22 3.23 -3.18
C LEU A 127 9.96 2.47 -3.61
N GLN A 128 9.89 1.94 -4.83
CA GLN A 128 8.76 1.11 -5.32
C GLN A 128 8.47 -0.13 -4.46
N PHE A 129 9.41 -0.56 -3.62
CA PHE A 129 9.15 -1.62 -2.65
C PHE A 129 8.12 -1.22 -1.57
N PHE A 130 7.77 0.06 -1.45
CA PHE A 130 6.60 0.51 -0.68
C PHE A 130 5.27 0.06 -1.30
N HIS A 131 5.26 -0.41 -2.55
CA HIS A 131 4.09 -0.94 -3.23
C HIS A 131 4.28 -2.41 -3.65
N SER A 132 5.10 -3.16 -2.91
CA SER A 132 5.45 -4.54 -3.27
C SER A 132 6.02 -4.69 -4.70
N MET A 133 6.75 -3.69 -5.19
CA MET A 133 7.28 -3.66 -6.56
C MET A 133 8.80 -3.53 -6.63
N GLY A 134 9.37 -3.97 -7.75
CA GLY A 134 10.77 -3.75 -8.09
C GLY A 134 11.02 -2.32 -8.58
N ALA A 135 12.13 -1.71 -8.16
CA ALA A 135 12.48 -0.34 -8.52
C ALA A 135 12.99 -0.18 -9.95
N ALA A 136 13.36 -1.29 -10.61
CA ALA A 136 13.88 -1.28 -11.97
C ALA A 136 13.50 -2.55 -12.75
N LEU A 137 13.41 -2.42 -14.07
CA LEU A 137 13.33 -3.56 -14.98
C LEU A 137 14.56 -4.47 -14.79
N GLY A 138 14.31 -5.76 -14.58
CA GLY A 138 15.33 -6.76 -14.34
C GLY A 138 15.84 -6.84 -12.90
N GLU A 139 15.28 -6.08 -11.95
CA GLU A 139 15.56 -6.25 -10.52
C GLU A 139 15.22 -7.68 -10.08
N GLN A 140 16.16 -8.34 -9.39
CA GLN A 140 15.97 -9.73 -8.97
C GLN A 140 14.89 -9.80 -7.89
N PRO A 141 14.05 -10.86 -7.88
CA PRO A 141 12.96 -10.96 -6.92
C PRO A 141 13.46 -11.01 -5.46
N ASP A 142 14.63 -11.61 -5.20
CA ASP A 142 15.24 -11.58 -3.88
C ASP A 142 15.68 -10.17 -3.44
N ASP A 143 16.11 -9.31 -4.36
CA ASP A 143 16.46 -7.92 -4.07
C ASP A 143 15.20 -7.13 -3.67
N THR A 144 14.14 -7.23 -4.48
CA THR A 144 12.85 -6.58 -4.19
C THR A 144 12.31 -7.05 -2.85
N ARG A 145 12.24 -8.37 -2.62
CA ARG A 145 11.77 -8.96 -1.36
C ARG A 145 12.59 -8.47 -0.17
N ALA A 146 13.92 -8.40 -0.28
CA ALA A 146 14.74 -7.91 0.82
C ALA A 146 14.46 -6.45 1.17
N LYS A 147 14.17 -5.59 0.19
CA LYS A 147 13.78 -4.18 0.43
C LYS A 147 12.40 -4.06 1.06
N ILE A 148 11.44 -4.88 0.61
CA ILE A 148 10.11 -5.00 1.24
C ILE A 148 10.27 -5.38 2.72
N MET A 149 11.03 -6.45 2.99
CA MET A 149 11.25 -6.95 4.36
C MET A 149 11.99 -5.94 5.24
N LEU A 150 12.94 -5.17 4.69
CA LEU A 150 13.59 -4.07 5.40
C LEU A 150 12.56 -3.06 5.91
N TRP A 151 11.63 -2.63 5.06
CA TRP A 151 10.63 -1.64 5.47
C TRP A 151 9.61 -2.22 6.43
N LEU A 152 9.10 -3.42 6.14
CA LEU A 152 8.16 -4.11 7.02
C LEU A 152 8.74 -4.31 8.42
N GLU A 153 10.02 -4.68 8.55
CA GLU A 153 10.67 -4.79 9.86
C GLU A 153 10.69 -3.46 10.61
N VAL A 154 11.07 -2.38 9.93
CA VAL A 154 11.13 -1.06 10.56
C VAL A 154 9.75 -0.58 10.98
N ALA A 155 8.77 -0.58 10.07
CA ALA A 155 7.42 -0.10 10.33
C ALA A 155 6.72 -0.96 11.40
N TYR A 156 6.85 -2.29 11.32
CA TYR A 156 6.28 -3.18 12.32
C TYR A 156 6.90 -2.95 13.70
N LYS A 157 8.24 -2.86 13.81
CA LYS A 157 8.91 -2.59 15.09
C LYS A 157 8.57 -1.22 15.67
N ILE A 158 8.35 -0.19 14.85
CA ILE A 158 7.79 1.09 15.32
C ILE A 158 6.41 0.86 15.92
N SER A 159 5.54 0.11 15.24
CA SER A 159 4.14 -0.08 15.64
C SER A 159 3.96 -0.81 16.99
N ILE A 160 4.89 -1.69 17.34
CA ILE A 160 4.89 -2.43 18.62
C ILE A 160 5.96 -1.92 19.61
N GLU A 161 6.65 -0.83 19.28
CA GLU A 161 7.73 -0.23 20.08
C GLU A 161 8.89 -1.21 20.39
N GLU A 162 9.22 -2.09 19.44
CA GLU A 162 10.32 -3.05 19.55
C GLU A 162 11.66 -2.43 19.10
N GLY A 163 12.25 -1.61 19.97
CA GLY A 163 13.63 -1.13 19.80
C GLY A 163 13.84 -0.10 18.69
N ILE A 164 12.77 0.35 18.02
CA ILE A 164 12.76 1.47 17.07
C ILE A 164 11.66 2.44 17.50
N ASN A 165 12.00 3.72 17.57
CA ASN A 165 11.08 4.78 18.01
C ASN A 165 10.95 5.86 16.92
N GLY A 166 9.83 6.58 16.90
CA GLY A 166 9.63 7.70 15.96
C GLY A 166 10.73 8.76 16.02
N THR A 167 11.35 8.98 17.19
CA THR A 167 12.43 9.96 17.35
C THR A 167 13.78 9.52 16.77
N ASP A 168 13.92 8.25 16.39
CA ASP A 168 15.17 7.74 15.82
C ASP A 168 15.42 8.36 14.44
N ALA A 169 16.68 8.71 14.17
CA ALA A 169 17.07 9.21 12.85
C ALA A 169 16.99 8.08 11.82
N ILE A 170 16.40 8.35 10.65
CA ILE A 170 16.14 7.36 9.60
C ILE A 170 17.40 6.56 9.24
N GLY A 171 18.54 7.24 9.05
CA GLY A 171 19.81 6.61 8.69
C GLY A 171 20.50 5.85 9.83
N SER A 172 20.01 5.97 11.06
CA SER A 172 20.57 5.28 12.25
C SER A 172 19.78 4.02 12.63
N VAL A 173 18.69 3.72 11.93
CA VAL A 173 17.87 2.54 12.19
C VAL A 173 18.71 1.25 12.09
N PRO A 174 18.70 0.38 13.12
CA PRO A 174 19.60 -0.77 13.22
C PRO A 174 19.07 -2.01 12.49
N VAL A 175 18.29 -1.83 11.42
CA VAL A 175 17.78 -2.92 10.59
C VAL A 175 18.67 -3.09 9.37
N THR A 176 18.94 -4.34 9.01
CA THR A 176 19.68 -4.69 7.79
C THR A 176 19.05 -5.94 7.22
N SER A 177 18.48 -5.82 6.02
CA SER A 177 17.93 -6.96 5.29
C SER A 177 19.01 -7.54 4.39
N VAL A 178 19.24 -8.85 4.46
CA VAL A 178 20.36 -9.53 3.78
C VAL A 178 19.80 -10.43 2.69
N VAL A 179 20.25 -10.22 1.45
CA VAL A 179 19.93 -11.10 0.32
C VAL A 179 20.91 -12.27 0.27
N ASN A 180 22.21 -11.96 0.37
CA ASN A 180 23.30 -12.93 0.33
C ASN A 180 24.56 -12.33 1.01
N GLU A 181 25.68 -13.07 0.99
CA GLU A 181 26.94 -12.64 1.63
C GLU A 181 27.48 -11.27 1.17
N THR A 182 27.05 -10.79 0.00
CA THR A 182 27.56 -9.55 -0.63
C THR A 182 26.50 -8.47 -0.83
N THR A 183 25.22 -8.79 -0.64
CA THR A 183 24.11 -7.87 -0.90
C THR A 183 23.23 -7.75 0.33
N SER A 184 23.08 -6.53 0.83
CA SER A 184 22.22 -6.17 1.95
C SER A 184 21.70 -4.74 1.80
N TYR A 185 20.56 -4.44 2.41
CA TYR A 185 19.91 -3.14 2.36
C TYR A 185 19.66 -2.56 3.76
N ARG A 186 19.78 -1.23 3.86
CA ARG A 186 19.48 -0.42 5.03
C ARG A 186 18.71 0.82 4.60
N LEU A 187 17.94 1.43 5.50
CA LEU A 187 17.24 2.69 5.18
C LEU A 187 18.20 3.81 4.75
N ALA A 188 19.43 3.82 5.28
CA ALA A 188 20.46 4.79 4.89
C ALA A 188 20.90 4.68 3.41
N ASP A 189 20.61 3.57 2.74
CA ASP A 189 20.89 3.40 1.31
C ASP A 189 19.89 4.17 0.44
N PHE A 190 18.70 4.46 0.97
CA PHE A 190 17.63 5.17 0.28
C PHE A 190 17.42 6.60 0.81
N PHE A 191 17.63 6.84 2.10
CA PHE A 191 17.52 8.16 2.69
C PHE A 191 18.93 8.69 2.96
N THR A 192 19.36 9.66 2.16
CA THR A 192 20.72 10.19 2.13
C THR A 192 20.79 11.59 2.78
N ALA A 193 21.94 12.26 2.72
CA ALA A 193 22.05 13.66 3.14
C ALA A 193 21.37 14.64 2.17
N THR A 194 21.07 14.20 0.94
CA THR A 194 20.51 15.02 -0.15
C THR A 194 19.05 14.72 -0.42
N SER A 195 18.50 13.62 0.11
CA SER A 195 17.09 13.29 -0.01
C SER A 195 16.18 14.14 0.87
N THR A 196 14.89 14.15 0.56
CA THR A 196 13.84 14.67 1.45
C THR A 196 12.83 13.56 1.74
N PRO A 197 12.68 13.13 3.01
CA PRO A 197 13.47 13.51 4.18
C PRO A 197 14.93 13.00 4.09
N ARG A 198 15.80 13.60 4.90
CA ARG A 198 17.23 13.25 4.97
C ARG A 198 17.46 12.11 5.95
N SER A 199 18.59 11.44 5.83
CA SER A 199 19.07 10.40 6.77
C SER A 199 19.13 10.84 8.25
N THR A 200 19.21 12.15 8.51
CA THR A 200 19.27 12.74 9.85
C THR A 200 17.92 13.21 10.39
N ASP A 201 16.89 13.24 9.54
CA ASP A 201 15.53 13.52 9.98
C ASP A 201 14.96 12.26 10.68
N SER A 202 13.90 12.45 11.46
CA SER A 202 13.34 11.38 12.31
C SER A 202 12.32 10.52 11.57
N LEU A 203 12.11 9.28 12.03
CA LEU A 203 11.02 8.42 11.54
C LEU A 203 9.64 9.07 11.77
N ASP A 204 9.48 9.85 12.83
CA ASP A 204 8.28 10.64 13.10
C ASP A 204 8.06 11.68 11.99
N THR A 205 9.11 12.40 11.58
CA THR A 205 9.03 13.31 10.43
C THR A 205 8.65 12.58 9.15
N LEU A 206 9.18 11.38 8.92
CA LEU A 206 8.87 10.56 7.75
C LEU A 206 7.39 10.13 7.71
N PHE A 207 6.87 9.54 8.79
CA PHE A 207 5.50 9.01 8.83
C PHE A 207 4.42 10.09 9.02
N THR A 208 4.77 11.21 9.64
CA THR A 208 3.79 12.22 10.07
C THR A 208 3.86 13.52 9.30
N CYS A 209 4.93 13.73 8.52
CA CYS A 209 5.23 15.00 7.88
C CYS A 209 5.27 16.19 8.88
N SER A 210 5.50 15.90 10.17
CA SER A 210 5.41 16.85 11.28
C SER A 210 4.05 17.57 11.36
N THR A 211 2.97 16.83 11.10
CA THR A 211 1.58 17.32 11.21
C THR A 211 1.30 18.02 12.54
N GLN A 212 0.43 19.03 12.51
CA GLN A 212 -0.11 19.73 13.68
C GLN A 212 -1.25 18.97 14.37
N TYR A 213 -1.74 17.87 13.77
CA TYR A 213 -2.82 17.07 14.33
C TYR A 213 -2.45 16.50 15.70
N GLN A 214 -3.25 16.83 16.72
CA GLN A 214 -2.93 16.54 18.11
C GLN A 214 -3.08 15.06 18.48
N GLY A 215 -3.85 14.30 17.69
CA GLY A 215 -4.13 12.89 17.91
C GLY A 215 -3.24 11.94 17.10
N VAL A 216 -2.11 12.41 16.57
CA VAL A 216 -1.23 11.61 15.72
C VAL A 216 -0.75 10.35 16.46
N ASP A 217 -0.88 9.19 15.81
CA ASP A 217 -0.41 7.91 16.34
C ASP A 217 0.50 7.25 15.30
N ILE A 218 1.80 7.49 15.44
CA ILE A 218 2.82 6.92 14.56
C ILE A 218 2.78 5.38 14.56
N ARG A 219 2.34 4.75 15.65
CA ARG A 219 2.30 3.29 15.73
C ARG A 219 1.21 2.74 14.84
N ARG A 220 0.03 3.37 14.84
CA ARG A 220 -1.08 3.03 13.95
C ARG A 220 -0.75 3.36 12.49
N ARG A 221 -0.05 4.47 12.23
CA ARG A 221 0.43 4.78 10.88
C ARG A 221 1.44 3.75 10.37
N ALA A 222 2.36 3.32 11.23
CA ALA A 222 3.38 2.35 10.85
C ALA A 222 2.77 0.96 10.54
N ILE A 223 1.83 0.46 11.35
CA ILE A 223 1.14 -0.80 11.02
C ILE A 223 0.20 -0.66 9.81
N GLY A 224 -0.39 0.51 9.59
CA GLY A 224 -1.12 0.83 8.35
C GLY A 224 -0.23 0.70 7.12
N SER A 225 0.99 1.25 7.15
CA SER A 225 1.94 1.13 6.04
C SER A 225 2.34 -0.34 5.76
N CYS A 226 2.38 -1.19 6.80
CA CYS A 226 2.55 -2.63 6.60
C CYS A 226 1.33 -3.28 5.94
N LEU A 227 0.11 -2.87 6.30
CA LEU A 227 -1.12 -3.36 5.68
C LEU A 227 -1.15 -3.04 4.19
N HIS A 228 -0.81 -1.80 3.81
CA HIS A 228 -0.70 -1.38 2.41
C HIS A 228 0.16 -2.33 1.59
N ILE A 229 1.39 -2.59 2.05
CA ILE A 229 2.33 -3.48 1.35
C ILE A 229 1.82 -4.91 1.26
N VAL A 230 1.21 -5.43 2.33
CA VAL A 230 0.58 -6.76 2.31
C VAL A 230 -0.55 -6.79 1.28
N GLN A 231 -1.37 -5.75 1.21
CA GLN A 231 -2.48 -5.65 0.24
C GLN A 231 -1.95 -5.59 -1.20
N ASP A 232 -1.00 -4.71 -1.49
CA ASP A 232 -0.34 -4.60 -2.79
C ASP A 232 0.32 -5.91 -3.21
N SER A 233 0.83 -6.69 -2.26
CA SER A 233 1.44 -7.98 -2.55
C SER A 233 0.47 -9.00 -3.15
N PHE A 234 -0.85 -8.80 -3.07
CA PHE A 234 -1.87 -9.64 -3.70
C PHE A 234 -2.61 -8.95 -4.85
N ALA A 235 -2.36 -7.66 -5.05
CA ALA A 235 -2.94 -6.88 -6.12
C ALA A 235 -2.20 -7.18 -7.44
N LYS A 236 -2.95 -7.40 -8.51
CA LYS A 236 -2.45 -7.92 -9.79
C LYS A 236 -1.56 -6.92 -10.52
N GLY A 237 -1.85 -5.63 -10.42
CA GLY A 237 -1.03 -4.58 -11.02
C GLY A 237 0.34 -4.38 -10.34
N HIS A 238 0.49 -4.85 -9.10
CA HIS A 238 1.74 -4.79 -8.32
C HIS A 238 2.55 -6.08 -8.40
N THR A 239 1.89 -7.24 -8.37
CA THR A 239 2.56 -8.54 -8.36
C THR A 239 1.85 -9.59 -9.22
N ARG A 240 2.65 -10.49 -9.79
CA ARG A 240 2.17 -11.75 -10.36
C ARG A 240 2.42 -12.88 -9.39
N ARG A 241 1.40 -13.67 -9.11
CA ARG A 241 1.44 -14.82 -8.19
C ARG A 241 0.87 -16.06 -8.84
N GLU A 242 1.30 -17.23 -8.34
CA GLU A 242 0.75 -18.52 -8.74
C GLU A 242 -0.75 -18.59 -8.38
N LEU A 243 -1.62 -18.88 -9.35
CA LEU A 243 -3.03 -19.16 -9.08
C LEU A 243 -3.19 -20.64 -8.73
N LEU A 244 -3.63 -20.92 -7.50
CA LEU A 244 -3.71 -22.27 -6.95
C LEU A 244 -5.01 -23.00 -7.31
N ASN A 245 -6.07 -22.28 -7.66
CA ASN A 245 -7.39 -22.82 -7.98
C ASN A 245 -7.88 -22.43 -9.40
N PRO A 246 -7.10 -22.68 -10.48
CA PRO A 246 -7.49 -22.30 -11.84
C PRO A 246 -8.78 -22.97 -12.33
N GLU A 247 -9.17 -24.10 -11.74
CA GLU A 247 -10.42 -24.81 -12.03
C GLU A 247 -11.68 -24.08 -11.56
N ASP A 248 -11.55 -23.16 -10.59
CA ASP A 248 -12.67 -22.37 -10.06
C ASP A 248 -12.97 -21.13 -10.92
N LEU A 249 -12.18 -20.86 -11.96
CA LEU A 249 -12.43 -19.78 -12.91
C LEU A 249 -13.71 -20.04 -13.73
N VAL A 250 -14.50 -18.99 -13.94
CA VAL A 250 -15.66 -19.03 -14.84
C VAL A 250 -15.17 -19.30 -16.26
N ALA A 251 -15.70 -20.35 -16.89
CA ALA A 251 -15.31 -20.75 -18.24
C ALA A 251 -15.54 -19.61 -19.26
N GLY A 252 -14.48 -19.20 -19.95
CA GLY A 252 -14.53 -18.12 -20.95
C GLY A 252 -14.40 -16.71 -20.37
N SER A 253 -14.19 -16.56 -19.06
CA SER A 253 -13.80 -15.28 -18.45
C SER A 253 -12.38 -14.88 -18.83
N ASN A 254 -12.06 -13.60 -18.65
CA ASN A 254 -10.73 -13.01 -18.75
C ASN A 254 -9.78 -13.38 -17.57
N ARG A 255 -10.04 -14.51 -16.89
CA ARG A 255 -9.25 -15.02 -15.74
C ARG A 255 -9.33 -14.16 -14.48
N THR A 256 -10.37 -13.33 -14.33
CA THR A 256 -10.61 -12.56 -13.09
C THR A 256 -11.94 -12.91 -12.41
N GLU A 257 -12.74 -13.79 -13.01
CA GLU A 257 -14.04 -14.19 -12.45
C GLU A 257 -14.02 -15.64 -11.97
N PHE A 258 -14.45 -15.84 -10.72
CA PHE A 258 -14.55 -17.15 -10.08
C PHE A 258 -16.01 -17.58 -9.94
N VAL A 259 -16.25 -18.89 -9.88
CA VAL A 259 -17.59 -19.43 -9.62
C VAL A 259 -18.10 -18.96 -8.25
N ALA A 260 -19.43 -18.91 -8.08
CA ALA A 260 -20.03 -18.35 -6.88
C ALA A 260 -19.50 -18.97 -5.58
N GLY A 261 -19.05 -18.12 -4.65
CA GLY A 261 -18.45 -18.52 -3.37
C GLY A 261 -16.97 -18.93 -3.46
N LYS A 262 -16.32 -18.69 -4.60
CA LYS A 262 -14.88 -18.86 -4.80
C LYS A 262 -14.24 -17.52 -5.14
N TYR A 263 -12.94 -17.41 -4.87
CA TYR A 263 -12.09 -16.26 -5.13
C TYR A 263 -10.69 -16.76 -5.52
N ALA A 264 -9.81 -15.84 -5.93
CA ALA A 264 -8.44 -16.19 -6.29
C ALA A 264 -7.65 -16.67 -5.06
N GLU A 265 -7.25 -17.95 -5.06
CA GLU A 265 -6.30 -18.50 -4.10
C GLU A 265 -4.89 -18.29 -4.66
N LEU A 266 -4.17 -17.30 -4.12
CA LEU A 266 -2.87 -16.88 -4.63
C LEU A 266 -1.73 -17.46 -3.79
N GLY A 267 -0.81 -18.15 -4.46
CA GLY A 267 0.37 -18.78 -3.88
C GLY A 267 1.59 -17.87 -3.87
N ALA A 268 2.75 -18.45 -4.17
CA ALA A 268 4.03 -17.75 -4.16
C ALA A 268 4.11 -16.65 -5.24
N VAL A 269 4.90 -15.62 -4.99
CA VAL A 269 5.20 -14.54 -5.93
C VAL A 269 6.06 -15.07 -7.07
N GLU A 270 5.57 -14.92 -8.30
CA GLU A 270 6.30 -15.24 -9.52
C GLU A 270 7.06 -14.00 -10.04
N ASN A 271 6.53 -12.81 -9.81
CA ASN A 271 7.15 -11.56 -10.23
C ASN A 271 6.66 -10.39 -9.38
N PHE A 272 7.59 -9.53 -8.97
CA PHE A 272 7.25 -8.18 -8.55
C PHE A 272 7.29 -7.29 -9.79
N HIS A 273 6.21 -6.60 -10.09
CA HIS A 273 6.19 -5.70 -11.25
C HIS A 273 7.06 -4.47 -10.99
N SER A 274 7.35 -3.71 -12.04
CA SER A 274 8.00 -2.41 -11.95
C SER A 274 7.25 -1.38 -12.78
N TYR A 275 7.02 -0.19 -12.23
CA TYR A 275 6.41 0.96 -12.92
C TYR A 275 7.28 1.59 -14.01
N VAL A 276 8.57 1.21 -14.09
CA VAL A 276 9.48 1.73 -15.12
C VAL A 276 8.99 1.34 -16.52
N ASP A 277 8.81 2.35 -17.38
CA ASP A 277 8.39 2.24 -18.78
C ASP A 277 7.02 1.55 -19.01
N GLN A 278 6.08 1.67 -18.06
CA GLN A 278 4.73 1.12 -18.20
C GLN A 278 3.82 1.88 -19.19
N GLY A 279 2.94 1.14 -19.87
CA GLY A 279 1.81 1.66 -20.65
C GLY A 279 0.48 1.53 -19.90
N SER A 280 -0.62 1.98 -20.53
CA SER A 280 -1.95 2.10 -19.91
C SER A 280 -2.62 0.80 -19.42
N ALA A 281 -2.00 -0.37 -19.57
CA ALA A 281 -2.58 -1.65 -19.17
C ALA A 281 -2.55 -1.90 -17.65
N HIS A 282 -1.71 -1.17 -16.90
CA HIS A 282 -1.63 -1.27 -15.44
C HIS A 282 -2.79 -0.56 -14.71
N ALA A 283 -3.43 0.39 -15.38
CA ALA A 283 -4.62 1.09 -14.91
C ALA A 283 -5.88 0.22 -14.95
N ASP A 284 -5.97 -0.73 -15.89
CA ASP A 284 -7.19 -1.51 -16.12
C ASP A 284 -7.26 -2.78 -15.25
N ALA A 285 -6.19 -3.11 -14.54
CA ALA A 285 -6.12 -4.27 -13.65
C ALA A 285 -6.38 -3.80 -12.22
N ASP A 286 -7.53 -4.21 -11.66
CA ASP A 286 -7.90 -4.12 -10.24
C ASP A 286 -8.77 -2.92 -9.81
N HIS A 287 -9.49 -2.29 -10.73
CA HIS A 287 -10.58 -1.38 -10.36
C HIS A 287 -11.82 -2.13 -9.85
N TRP A 288 -12.47 -1.58 -8.84
CA TRP A 288 -13.82 -1.99 -8.48
C TRP A 288 -14.81 -1.48 -9.54
N ASP A 289 -15.35 -2.37 -10.36
CA ASP A 289 -16.27 -2.00 -11.43
C ASP A 289 -17.52 -1.30 -10.86
N ALA A 290 -17.91 -0.15 -11.41
CA ALA A 290 -19.08 0.63 -10.99
C ALA A 290 -20.44 -0.14 -11.07
N GLY A 291 -20.45 -1.33 -11.69
CA GLY A 291 -21.59 -2.24 -11.75
C GLY A 291 -21.64 -3.29 -10.64
N TRP A 292 -20.60 -3.41 -9.81
CA TRP A 292 -20.54 -4.36 -8.71
C TRP A 292 -21.22 -3.79 -7.45
N PRO A 293 -21.73 -4.65 -6.53
CA PRO A 293 -22.17 -4.20 -5.21
C PRO A 293 -21.06 -3.41 -4.51
N ALA A 294 -21.38 -2.50 -3.60
CA ALA A 294 -20.33 -1.89 -2.78
C ALA A 294 -19.61 -2.95 -1.94
N MET A 295 -18.30 -2.81 -1.75
CA MET A 295 -17.57 -3.60 -0.75
C MET A 295 -18.14 -3.30 0.64
N ASP A 296 -18.27 -4.34 1.45
CA ASP A 296 -18.76 -4.26 2.82
C ASP A 296 -17.66 -4.76 3.76
N PRO A 297 -17.02 -3.88 4.55
CA PRO A 297 -15.92 -4.27 5.43
C PRO A 297 -16.37 -5.28 6.50
N ALA A 298 -17.67 -5.34 6.84
CA ALA A 298 -18.20 -6.32 7.79
C ALA A 298 -18.42 -7.70 7.15
N GLU A 299 -18.42 -7.82 5.82
CA GLU A 299 -18.68 -9.05 5.07
C GLU A 299 -17.48 -9.40 4.16
N PRO A 300 -16.54 -10.26 4.62
CA PRO A 300 -15.36 -10.61 3.85
C PRO A 300 -15.66 -11.21 2.46
N THR A 301 -16.82 -11.85 2.27
CA THR A 301 -17.21 -12.36 0.94
C THR A 301 -17.52 -11.26 -0.07
N SER A 302 -17.67 -10.00 0.38
CA SER A 302 -17.81 -8.86 -0.52
C SER A 302 -16.53 -8.61 -1.34
N PHE A 303 -15.36 -9.06 -0.91
CA PHE A 303 -14.08 -8.90 -1.62
C PHE A 303 -13.80 -10.00 -2.66
N ASP A 304 -14.58 -11.08 -2.70
CA ASP A 304 -14.30 -12.29 -3.52
C ASP A 304 -14.18 -12.01 -5.03
N ARG A 305 -14.77 -10.90 -5.50
CA ARG A 305 -14.78 -10.50 -6.91
C ARG A 305 -13.51 -9.79 -7.36
N LEU A 306 -12.82 -9.14 -6.43
CA LEU A 306 -11.62 -8.40 -6.72
C LEU A 306 -10.42 -9.34 -6.56
N TRP A 307 -9.61 -9.43 -7.62
CA TRP A 307 -8.47 -10.36 -7.66
C TRP A 307 -7.56 -10.13 -6.46
N GLY A 308 -7.28 -11.20 -5.71
CA GLY A 308 -6.40 -11.16 -4.54
C GLY A 308 -6.94 -10.44 -3.30
N ALA A 309 -7.99 -9.62 -3.41
CA ALA A 309 -8.49 -8.79 -2.30
C ALA A 309 -8.93 -9.60 -1.09
N ARG A 310 -9.55 -10.77 -1.32
CA ARG A 310 -9.92 -11.67 -0.23
C ARG A 310 -8.70 -12.23 0.52
N MET A 311 -7.64 -12.61 -0.19
CA MET A 311 -6.38 -13.06 0.41
C MET A 311 -5.65 -11.92 1.13
N ALA A 312 -5.64 -10.72 0.53
CA ALA A 312 -5.11 -9.51 1.15
C ALA A 312 -5.79 -9.21 2.49
N GLN A 313 -7.12 -9.30 2.54
CA GLN A 313 -7.90 -9.13 3.76
C GLN A 313 -7.51 -10.15 4.83
N GLU A 314 -7.43 -11.44 4.46
CA GLU A 314 -7.09 -12.54 5.37
C GLU A 314 -5.66 -12.39 5.94
N LYS A 315 -4.70 -11.94 5.11
CA LYS A 315 -3.33 -11.67 5.56
C LYS A 315 -3.24 -10.39 6.38
N GLY A 316 -4.04 -9.37 6.08
CA GLY A 316 -4.19 -8.18 6.92
C GLY A 316 -4.72 -8.50 8.32
N VAL A 317 -5.69 -9.41 8.43
CA VAL A 317 -6.19 -9.92 9.73
C VAL A 317 -5.06 -10.58 10.52
N GLN A 318 -4.29 -11.47 9.88
CA GLN A 318 -3.17 -12.17 10.53
C GLN A 318 -2.07 -11.21 10.99
N LEU A 319 -1.71 -10.21 10.18
CA LEU A 319 -0.76 -9.16 10.56
C LEU A 319 -1.24 -8.38 11.79
N LEU A 320 -2.52 -7.99 11.81
CA LEU A 320 -3.10 -7.28 12.94
C LEU A 320 -3.19 -8.14 14.20
N ASP A 321 -3.39 -9.45 14.07
CA ASP A 321 -3.33 -10.38 15.20
C ASP A 321 -1.94 -10.46 15.81
N PHE A 322 -0.89 -10.51 14.99
CA PHE A 322 0.49 -10.42 15.46
C PHE A 322 0.77 -9.10 16.19
N TRP A 323 0.37 -7.99 15.56
CA TRP A 323 0.52 -6.64 16.09
C TRP A 323 -0.19 -6.46 17.44
N GLN A 324 -1.46 -6.86 17.51
CA GLN A 324 -2.28 -6.75 18.72
C GLN A 324 -1.74 -7.63 19.86
N ALA A 325 -1.17 -8.78 19.53
CA ALA A 325 -0.48 -9.63 20.49
C ALA A 325 0.88 -9.07 20.93
N GLY A 326 1.41 -8.03 20.29
CA GLY A 326 2.76 -7.51 20.51
C GLY A 326 3.83 -8.55 20.17
N THR A 327 3.58 -9.38 19.16
CA THR A 327 4.50 -10.45 18.75
C THR A 327 5.78 -9.82 18.22
N ALA A 328 6.91 -10.12 18.84
CA ALA A 328 8.20 -9.62 18.37
C ALA A 328 8.48 -10.07 16.94
N TRP A 329 9.22 -9.27 16.16
CA TRP A 329 9.53 -9.53 14.76
C TRP A 329 10.05 -10.97 14.51
N GLY A 330 11.13 -11.34 15.23
CA GLY A 330 11.72 -12.69 15.19
C GLY A 330 10.94 -13.75 15.99
N GLY A 331 9.75 -13.40 16.50
CA GLY A 331 8.84 -14.29 17.22
C GLY A 331 7.87 -15.05 16.31
N GLY A 332 8.02 -14.92 14.99
CA GLY A 332 7.22 -15.62 13.96
C GLY A 332 6.65 -14.70 12.88
N VAL A 333 6.70 -13.37 13.07
CA VAL A 333 6.21 -12.40 12.07
C VAL A 333 7.08 -12.42 10.82
N GLU A 334 8.40 -12.43 11.01
CA GLU A 334 9.38 -12.50 9.92
C GLU A 334 9.19 -13.77 9.07
N ASP A 335 9.13 -14.93 9.72
CA ASP A 335 8.94 -16.22 9.04
C ASP A 335 7.61 -16.26 8.28
N TRP A 336 6.51 -15.79 8.89
CA TRP A 336 5.21 -15.71 8.22
C TRP A 336 5.22 -14.80 6.98
N LEU A 337 5.87 -13.64 7.08
CA LEU A 337 6.03 -12.74 5.93
C LEU A 337 6.85 -13.40 4.82
N LEU A 338 7.96 -14.09 5.14
CA LEU A 338 8.83 -14.71 4.15
C LEU A 338 8.26 -15.98 3.52
N ASP A 339 7.58 -16.80 4.31
CA ASP A 339 7.14 -18.13 3.91
C ASP A 339 5.70 -18.15 3.37
N GLU A 340 4.87 -17.17 3.73
CA GLU A 340 3.47 -17.11 3.30
C GLU A 340 3.13 -15.89 2.45
N VAL A 341 3.50 -14.68 2.87
CA VAL A 341 3.08 -13.45 2.18
C VAL A 341 3.99 -13.12 0.99
N PHE A 342 5.30 -13.21 1.18
CA PHE A 342 6.34 -12.88 0.20
C PHE A 342 7.18 -14.11 -0.18
N SER A 343 6.59 -15.30 -0.09
CA SER A 343 7.23 -16.51 -0.59
C SER A 343 7.47 -16.37 -2.08
N LEU A 344 8.69 -16.71 -2.53
CA LEU A 344 9.05 -16.65 -3.95
C LEU A 344 8.84 -18.00 -4.60
N SER A 345 8.25 -17.99 -5.79
CA SER A 345 8.17 -19.16 -6.64
C SER A 345 9.59 -19.63 -7.00
N PRO A 346 9.85 -20.94 -7.11
CA PRO A 346 11.10 -21.46 -7.65
C PRO A 346 11.41 -20.95 -9.07
N ASP A 347 10.37 -20.55 -9.80
CA ASP A 347 10.44 -20.02 -11.15
C ASP A 347 10.29 -18.47 -11.19
N ALA A 348 10.48 -17.79 -10.05
CA ALA A 348 10.34 -16.35 -9.97
C ALA A 348 11.26 -15.63 -10.97
N THR A 349 10.69 -14.67 -11.69
CA THR A 349 11.39 -13.91 -12.74
C THR A 349 11.79 -12.52 -12.24
N PRO A 350 12.88 -11.94 -12.79
CA PRO A 350 13.23 -10.55 -12.54
C PRO A 350 12.08 -9.59 -12.90
N SER A 351 12.01 -8.47 -12.20
CA SER A 351 10.92 -7.48 -12.29
C SER A 351 10.70 -7.01 -13.72
N ASP A 352 9.44 -6.97 -14.13
CA ASP A 352 9.01 -6.53 -15.47
C ASP A 352 7.74 -5.68 -15.39
N ASN A 353 7.27 -5.20 -16.53
CA ASN A 353 6.07 -4.36 -16.65
C ASN A 353 4.88 -5.13 -17.27
N THR A 354 4.76 -6.43 -16.99
CA THR A 354 3.73 -7.30 -17.59
C THR A 354 2.71 -7.80 -16.57
N VAL A 355 1.46 -7.32 -16.69
CA VAL A 355 0.28 -7.69 -15.86
C VAL A 355 -0.50 -8.86 -16.42
#